data_AF-A0A495UKA3-F1
#
_entry.id   AF-A0A495UKA3-F1
#
_cell.length_a   1.000
_cell.length_b   1.000
_cell.length_c   1.000
_cell.angle_alpha   90.00
_cell.angle_beta   90.00
_cell.angle_gamma   90.00
#
_symmetry.space_group_name_H-M   'P 1'
#
loop_
_entity.id
_entity.type
_entity.pdbx_description
1 polymer ?
#
loop_
_entity_poly.entity_id
_entity_poly.type
_entity_poly.pdbx_seq_one_letter_code
_entity_poly.pdbx_strand_id
1 'polypeptide(L)'
;MSSREIVVPYVRVDRPPALGEAGLRVTVGIRPDRPVGQGPQGALAHALDAAGWWIGVGDDGRATVGMGTTAGPVSLSAGDPLAAGEWAEIAVRIPGRPGDRLEVVVRPSSGAASPVRSVVVGARLVAAPGPLLWGCRGLRDRRVPQHPFLGAIGPVRVDDGSSTVAWSEVFGIDAGLLGTTPAAVL
;
A
#
# COMPACT_ATOMS: atom_id res chain seq x y z
N MET A 1 -24.32 24.04 0.10
CA MET A 1 -24.45 22.57 0.03
C MET A 1 -23.26 21.99 0.76
N SER A 2 -23.48 21.40 1.94
CA SER A 2 -22.40 20.75 2.71
C SER A 2 -22.07 19.43 2.04
N SER A 3 -20.92 19.34 1.37
CA SER A 3 -20.38 18.08 0.88
C SER A 3 -20.10 17.20 2.10
N ARG A 4 -20.92 16.17 2.31
CA ARG A 4 -20.69 15.16 3.34
C ARG A 4 -19.34 14.50 3.05
N GLU A 5 -18.34 14.79 3.87
CA GLU A 5 -17.02 14.16 3.79
C GLU A 5 -17.17 12.72 4.27
N ILE A 6 -16.97 11.75 3.38
CA ILE A 6 -16.97 10.33 3.73
C ILE A 6 -15.71 10.07 4.55
N VAL A 7 -15.87 9.70 5.82
CA VAL A 7 -14.77 9.28 6.68
C VAL A 7 -14.50 7.80 6.42
N VAL A 8 -13.30 7.48 5.95
CA VAL A 8 -12.83 6.09 5.76
C VAL A 8 -11.83 5.78 6.87
N PRO A 9 -12.04 4.71 7.66
CA PRO A 9 -11.11 4.37 8.74
C PRO A 9 -9.75 3.92 8.18
N TYR A 10 -8.70 4.12 8.95
CA TYR A 10 -7.34 3.74 8.60
C TYR A 10 -6.53 3.34 9.84
N VAL A 11 -5.42 2.64 9.65
CA VAL A 11 -4.44 2.37 10.71
C VAL A 11 -3.23 3.26 10.50
N ARG A 12 -2.66 3.76 11.60
CA ARG A 12 -1.46 4.59 11.64
C ARG A 12 -0.40 3.91 12.49
N VAL A 13 0.77 3.69 11.92
CA VAL A 13 1.95 3.16 12.62
C VAL A 13 3.00 4.26 12.65
N ASP A 14 3.23 4.84 13.83
CA ASP A 14 4.08 6.03 13.99
C ASP A 14 5.57 5.79 13.85
N ARG A 15 5.99 4.52 13.98
CA ARG A 15 7.39 4.10 13.84
C ARG A 15 7.51 3.09 12.71
N PRO A 16 7.46 3.54 11.44
CA PRO A 16 7.63 2.65 10.32
C PRO A 16 9.04 2.06 10.30
N PRO A 17 9.23 0.81 9.83
CA PRO A 17 10.56 0.27 9.54
C PRO A 17 11.34 1.19 8.60
N ALA A 18 12.63 1.38 8.89
CA ALA A 18 13.46 2.29 8.12
C ALA A 18 13.85 1.65 6.78
N LEU A 19 13.86 2.45 5.70
CA LEU A 19 14.42 2.00 4.42
C LEU A 19 15.94 2.10 4.48
N GLY A 20 16.60 0.97 4.70
CA GLY A 20 18.05 0.84 4.58
C GLY A 20 18.48 0.55 3.14
N GLU A 21 19.80 0.43 2.95
CA GLU A 21 20.39 0.11 1.64
C GLU A 21 19.99 -1.28 1.10
N ALA A 22 19.61 -2.22 1.98
CA ALA A 22 19.11 -3.54 1.60
C ALA A 22 17.74 -3.49 0.90
N GLY A 23 17.04 -2.35 1.02
CA GLY A 23 15.66 -2.20 0.61
C GLY A 23 14.67 -2.68 1.67
N LEU A 24 13.40 -2.83 1.27
CA LEU A 24 12.35 -3.44 2.08
C LEU A 24 11.77 -4.64 1.35
N ARG A 25 11.46 -5.69 2.10
CA ARG A 25 10.57 -6.77 1.66
C ARG A 25 9.25 -6.61 2.40
N VAL A 26 8.17 -6.44 1.65
CA VAL A 26 6.85 -6.21 2.20
C VAL A 26 5.92 -7.30 1.70
N THR A 27 5.19 -7.95 2.61
CA THR A 27 4.08 -8.84 2.26
C THR A 27 2.82 -8.29 2.91
N VAL A 28 1.75 -8.18 2.13
CA VAL A 28 0.45 -7.72 2.62
C VAL A 28 -0.67 -8.55 2.01
N GLY A 29 -1.57 -9.06 2.84
CA GLY A 29 -2.86 -9.57 2.41
C GLY A 29 -3.83 -8.42 2.17
N ILE A 30 -4.55 -8.43 1.05
CA ILE A 30 -5.66 -7.49 0.78
C ILE A 30 -6.89 -8.23 0.26
N ARG A 31 -8.07 -7.71 0.57
CA ARG A 31 -9.36 -8.15 0.03
C ARG A 31 -10.16 -6.93 -0.39
N PRO A 32 -10.05 -6.45 -1.64
CA PRO A 32 -10.75 -5.25 -2.08
C PRO A 32 -12.24 -5.52 -2.28
N ASP A 33 -13.11 -4.61 -1.85
CA ASP A 33 -14.56 -4.74 -2.11
C ASP A 33 -14.92 -4.30 -3.54
N ARG A 34 -14.19 -3.30 -4.06
CA ARG A 34 -14.40 -2.73 -5.40
C ARG A 34 -13.05 -2.41 -6.04
N PRO A 35 -12.36 -3.39 -6.64
CA PRO A 35 -11.03 -3.19 -7.20
C PRO A 35 -11.02 -2.28 -8.45
N VAL A 36 -12.14 -2.17 -9.19
CA VAL A 36 -12.24 -1.37 -10.42
C VAL A 36 -13.25 -0.23 -10.25
N GLY A 37 -12.99 0.91 -10.90
CA GLY A 37 -13.96 2.00 -11.04
C GLY A 37 -14.01 3.00 -9.87
N GLN A 38 -13.07 2.93 -8.93
CA GLN A 38 -12.93 3.87 -7.81
C GLN A 38 -11.66 4.74 -7.89
N GLY A 39 -10.91 4.64 -9.00
CA GLY A 39 -9.56 5.17 -9.09
C GLY A 39 -8.54 4.31 -8.31
N PRO A 40 -7.31 4.81 -8.11
CA PRO A 40 -6.28 4.06 -7.42
C PRO A 40 -6.53 4.07 -5.92
N GLN A 41 -6.28 2.94 -5.27
CA GLN A 41 -6.54 2.71 -3.84
C GLN A 41 -5.26 2.26 -3.14
N GLY A 42 -4.88 2.93 -2.05
CA GLY A 42 -3.71 2.58 -1.25
C GLY A 42 -4.09 1.67 -0.08
N ALA A 43 -3.67 0.42 -0.11
CA ALA A 43 -3.90 -0.52 0.99
C ALA A 43 -2.86 -0.35 2.10
N LEU A 44 -1.58 -0.21 1.74
CA LEU A 44 -0.48 -0.04 2.66
C LEU A 44 0.48 1.01 2.10
N ALA A 45 0.81 2.05 2.85
CA ALA A 45 1.66 3.12 2.34
C ALA A 45 2.50 3.78 3.43
N HIS A 46 3.77 3.99 3.14
CA HIS A 46 4.58 5.00 3.82
C HIS A 46 4.89 6.06 2.78
N ALA A 47 3.93 6.94 2.53
CA ALA A 47 3.97 7.91 1.45
C ALA A 47 3.31 9.24 1.85
N LEU A 48 3.83 10.31 1.26
CA LEU A 48 3.23 11.64 1.29
C LEU A 48 3.54 12.31 -0.05
N ASP A 49 2.51 12.82 -0.72
CA ASP A 49 2.62 13.39 -2.06
C ASP A 49 3.35 12.45 -3.05
N ALA A 50 4.47 12.91 -3.61
CA ALA A 50 5.31 12.17 -4.55
C ALA A 50 6.50 11.46 -3.87
N ALA A 51 6.53 11.35 -2.54
CA ALA A 51 7.57 10.68 -1.78
C ALA A 51 7.10 9.34 -1.18
N GLY A 52 8.05 8.48 -0.83
CA GLY A 52 7.81 7.21 -0.16
C GLY A 52 7.40 6.09 -1.10
N TRP A 53 6.62 5.14 -0.57
CA TRP A 53 6.14 3.97 -1.30
C TRP A 53 4.73 3.57 -0.86
N TRP A 54 4.03 2.86 -1.73
CA TRP A 54 2.69 2.35 -1.48
C TRP A 54 2.42 1.04 -2.22
N ILE A 55 1.50 0.25 -1.67
CA ILE A 55 0.96 -0.99 -2.22
C ILE A 55 -0.56 -0.88 -2.20
N GLY A 56 -1.22 -1.31 -3.27
CA GLY A 56 -2.67 -1.32 -3.33
C GLY A 56 -3.19 -1.76 -4.68
N VAL A 57 -4.23 -1.11 -5.16
CA VAL A 57 -4.93 -1.45 -6.40
C VAL A 57 -4.86 -0.25 -7.36
N GLY A 58 -4.43 -0.51 -8.60
CA GLY A 58 -4.39 0.48 -9.68
C GLY A 58 -5.77 0.70 -10.31
N ASP A 59 -5.85 1.66 -11.24
CA ASP A 59 -7.11 1.99 -11.93
C ASP A 59 -7.69 0.81 -12.74
N ASP A 60 -6.82 -0.09 -13.17
CA ASP A 60 -7.16 -1.30 -13.93
C ASP A 60 -7.56 -2.48 -13.02
N GLY A 61 -7.63 -2.27 -11.70
CA GLY A 61 -7.95 -3.31 -10.72
C GLY A 61 -6.81 -4.25 -10.38
N ARG A 62 -5.61 -4.06 -10.96
CA ARG A 62 -4.45 -4.92 -10.66
C ARG A 62 -3.75 -4.47 -9.38
N ALA A 63 -3.17 -5.43 -8.67
CA ALA A 63 -2.26 -5.14 -7.58
C ALA A 63 -1.10 -4.29 -8.10
N THR A 64 -0.85 -3.16 -7.45
CA THR A 64 0.11 -2.17 -7.89
C THR A 64 0.97 -1.73 -6.71
N VAL A 65 2.27 -1.65 -6.96
CA VAL A 65 3.22 -0.98 -6.08
C VAL A 65 3.70 0.30 -6.76
N GLY A 66 3.88 1.37 -5.99
CA GLY A 66 4.54 2.56 -6.49
C GLY A 66 5.49 3.17 -5.48
N MET A 67 6.44 3.95 -5.98
CA MET A 67 7.40 4.70 -5.17
C MET A 67 7.73 6.05 -5.80
N GLY A 68 7.97 7.02 -4.93
CA GLY A 68 8.52 8.32 -5.27
C GLY A 68 10.04 8.26 -5.40
N THR A 69 10.59 8.72 -6.51
CA THR A 69 12.05 8.79 -6.69
C THR A 69 12.50 10.20 -7.01
N THR A 70 13.81 10.46 -6.87
CA THR A 70 14.41 11.75 -7.22
C THR A 70 14.29 12.09 -8.71
N ALA A 71 13.94 11.12 -9.57
CA ALA A 71 13.71 11.32 -11.00
C ALA A 71 12.22 11.31 -11.39
N GLY A 72 11.31 11.17 -10.41
CA GLY A 72 9.87 11.04 -10.63
C GLY A 72 9.28 9.73 -10.10
N PRO A 73 7.95 9.57 -10.17
CA PRO A 73 7.28 8.38 -9.65
C PRO A 73 7.52 7.16 -10.53
N VAL A 74 7.63 6.00 -9.91
CA VAL A 74 7.63 4.69 -10.56
C VAL A 74 6.46 3.89 -10.03
N SER A 75 5.76 3.17 -10.90
CA SER A 75 4.69 2.25 -10.49
C SER A 75 4.73 0.99 -11.34
N LEU A 76 4.37 -0.12 -10.73
CA LEU A 76 4.44 -1.44 -11.33
C LEU A 76 3.21 -2.25 -10.91
N SER A 77 2.42 -2.64 -11.90
CA SER A 77 1.23 -3.48 -11.71
C SER A 77 1.54 -4.93 -12.08
N ALA A 78 0.92 -5.87 -11.37
CA ALA A 78 1.15 -7.30 -11.53
C ALA A 78 -0.10 -8.14 -11.31
N GLY A 79 -0.04 -9.38 -11.81
CA GLY A 79 -1.17 -10.30 -11.82
C GLY A 79 -2.31 -9.81 -12.71
N ASP A 80 -3.40 -10.55 -12.72
CA ASP A 80 -4.67 -10.12 -13.32
C ASP A 80 -5.44 -9.17 -12.39
N PRO A 81 -6.48 -8.48 -12.89
CA PRO A 81 -7.34 -7.67 -12.03
C PRO A 81 -7.87 -8.50 -10.86
N LEU A 82 -7.80 -7.94 -9.66
CA LEU A 82 -8.23 -8.63 -8.44
C LEU A 82 -9.75 -8.82 -8.46
N ALA A 83 -10.21 -9.96 -7.94
CA ALA A 83 -11.63 -10.21 -7.74
C ALA A 83 -12.13 -9.48 -6.49
N ALA A 84 -13.32 -8.88 -6.60
CA ALA A 84 -13.98 -8.24 -5.47
C ALA A 84 -14.30 -9.28 -4.37
N GLY A 85 -14.00 -8.95 -3.12
CA GLY A 85 -14.26 -9.81 -1.96
C GLY A 85 -13.32 -11.02 -1.84
N GLU A 86 -12.33 -11.16 -2.72
CA GLU A 86 -11.35 -12.24 -2.66
C GLU A 86 -10.02 -11.77 -2.05
N TRP A 87 -9.43 -12.62 -1.20
CA TRP A 87 -8.10 -12.36 -0.65
C TRP A 87 -7.01 -12.56 -1.70
N ALA A 88 -6.04 -11.65 -1.71
CA ALA A 88 -4.78 -11.80 -2.43
C ALA A 88 -3.63 -11.38 -1.53
N GLU A 89 -2.55 -12.15 -1.57
CA GLU A 89 -1.27 -11.76 -0.97
C GLU A 89 -0.42 -11.05 -2.02
N ILE A 90 0.13 -9.91 -1.65
CA ILE A 90 1.05 -9.13 -2.49
C ILE A 90 2.41 -9.11 -1.79
N ALA A 91 3.42 -9.66 -2.46
CA ALA A 91 4.80 -9.61 -2.02
C ALA A 91 5.58 -8.62 -2.88
N VAL A 92 6.28 -7.69 -2.24
CA VAL A 92 6.98 -6.58 -2.87
C VAL A 92 8.41 -6.51 -2.37
N ARG A 93 9.35 -6.27 -3.28
CA ARG A 93 10.72 -5.83 -2.95
C ARG A 93 10.88 -4.39 -3.38
N ILE A 94 11.09 -3.50 -2.41
CA ILE A 94 11.34 -2.08 -2.63
C ILE A 94 12.86 -1.86 -2.60
N PRO A 95 13.46 -1.27 -3.64
CA PRO A 95 14.90 -1.10 -3.72
C PRO A 95 15.41 -0.03 -2.73
N GLY A 96 16.53 -0.31 -2.07
CA GLY A 96 17.22 0.64 -1.20
C GLY A 96 18.26 1.49 -1.93
N ARG A 97 18.76 1.02 -3.08
CA ARG A 97 19.80 1.69 -3.88
C ARG A 97 19.37 1.87 -5.34
N PRO A 98 19.82 2.94 -6.02
CA PRO A 98 19.70 3.04 -7.48
C PRO A 98 20.36 1.85 -8.18
N GLY A 99 19.74 1.35 -9.25
CA GLY A 99 20.18 0.18 -9.99
C GLY A 99 19.54 -1.14 -9.50
N ASP A 100 18.97 -1.15 -8.30
CA ASP A 100 18.20 -2.30 -7.81
C ASP A 100 16.81 -2.35 -8.46
N ARG A 101 16.16 -3.51 -8.32
CA ARG A 101 14.82 -3.76 -8.86
C ARG A 101 13.72 -3.52 -7.83
N LEU A 102 12.68 -2.80 -8.27
CA LEU A 102 11.35 -2.88 -7.69
C LEU A 102 10.69 -4.14 -8.25
N GLU A 103 10.20 -5.00 -7.37
CA GLU A 103 9.57 -6.27 -7.75
C GLU A 103 8.22 -6.42 -7.05
N VAL A 104 7.27 -7.06 -7.74
CA VAL A 104 5.97 -7.42 -7.18
C VAL A 104 5.52 -8.79 -7.69
N VAL A 105 4.96 -9.57 -6.78
CA VAL A 105 4.33 -10.87 -7.02
C VAL A 105 2.98 -10.86 -6.33
N VAL A 106 1.98 -11.41 -7.01
CA VAL A 106 0.60 -11.48 -6.50
C VAL A 106 0.20 -12.94 -6.41
N ARG A 107 -0.35 -13.35 -5.28
CA ARG A 107 -0.90 -14.68 -5.07
C ARG A 107 -2.38 -14.55 -4.66
N PRO A 108 -3.33 -14.71 -5.59
CA PRO A 108 -4.75 -14.77 -5.25
C PRO A 108 -5.04 -16.02 -4.43
N SER A 109 -6.05 -15.98 -3.56
CA SER A 109 -6.42 -17.11 -2.70
C SER A 109 -6.91 -18.33 -3.49
N SER A 110 -7.52 -18.10 -4.65
CA SER A 110 -8.07 -19.13 -5.53
C SER A 110 -7.07 -19.73 -6.52
N GLY A 111 -5.82 -19.24 -6.58
CA GLY A 111 -4.92 -19.54 -7.69
C GLY A 111 -3.44 -19.58 -7.37
N ALA A 112 -2.65 -19.83 -8.42
CA ALA A 112 -1.20 -19.79 -8.35
C ALA A 112 -0.68 -18.35 -8.29
N ALA A 113 0.53 -18.18 -7.76
CA ALA A 113 1.21 -16.89 -7.81
C ALA A 113 1.44 -16.46 -9.27
N SER A 114 1.24 -15.17 -9.55
CA SER A 114 1.56 -14.55 -10.82
C SER A 114 3.07 -14.61 -11.07
N PRO A 115 3.52 -14.54 -12.34
CA PRO A 115 4.92 -14.27 -12.64
C PRO A 115 5.39 -12.98 -11.96
N VAL A 116 6.65 -12.95 -11.52
CA VAL A 116 7.28 -11.76 -10.94
C VAL A 116 7.28 -10.65 -11.99
N ARG A 117 6.78 -9.47 -11.63
CA ARG A 117 7.00 -8.25 -12.40
C ARG A 117 8.11 -7.47 -11.73
N SER A 118 9.04 -6.94 -12.53
CA SER A 118 10.13 -6.13 -12.01
C SER A 118 10.55 -5.00 -12.95
N VAL A 119 11.09 -3.94 -12.38
CA VAL A 119 11.70 -2.82 -13.11
C VAL A 119 12.96 -2.35 -12.38
N VAL A 120 14.01 -2.01 -13.12
CA VAL A 120 15.22 -1.40 -12.54
C VAL A 120 14.93 0.05 -12.23
N VAL A 121 15.22 0.47 -11.00
CA VAL A 121 15.00 1.84 -10.55
C VAL A 121 16.33 2.58 -10.54
N GLY A 122 16.54 3.47 -11.51
CA GLY A 122 17.81 4.22 -11.67
C GLY A 122 17.99 5.40 -10.73
N ALA A 123 17.02 5.69 -9.86
CA ALA A 123 16.99 6.86 -8.99
C ALA A 123 16.72 6.48 -7.53
N ARG A 124 17.10 7.34 -6.59
CA ARG A 124 16.90 7.08 -5.16
C ARG A 124 15.44 7.24 -4.79
N LEU A 125 14.93 6.38 -3.90
CA LEU A 125 13.65 6.61 -3.23
C LEU A 125 13.74 7.92 -2.42
N VAL A 126 12.75 8.79 -2.56
CA VAL A 126 12.61 9.96 -1.70
C VAL A 126 11.86 9.52 -0.45
N ALA A 127 12.49 9.62 0.73
CA ALA A 127 11.85 9.22 1.98
C ALA A 127 10.59 10.06 2.23
N ALA A 128 9.46 9.41 2.56
CA ALA A 128 8.28 10.10 3.02
C ALA A 128 8.46 10.49 4.51
N PRO A 129 8.01 11.68 4.92
CA PRO A 129 7.86 12.00 6.32
C PRO A 129 6.55 11.40 6.86
N GLY A 130 6.60 10.88 8.08
CA GLY A 130 5.40 10.51 8.83
C GLY A 130 5.19 9.00 9.00
N PRO A 131 3.94 8.57 9.24
CA PRO A 131 3.65 7.20 9.62
C PRO A 131 3.53 6.26 8.42
N LEU A 132 3.61 4.96 8.68
CA LEU A 132 3.05 3.94 7.80
C LEU A 132 1.53 3.91 8.02
N LEU A 133 0.77 3.87 6.93
CA LEU A 133 -0.67 3.94 6.89
C LEU A 133 -1.24 2.67 6.27
N TRP A 134 -2.33 2.15 6.84
CA TRP A 134 -3.13 1.09 6.23
C TRP A 134 -4.50 1.65 5.88
N GLY A 135 -5.01 1.35 4.69
CA GLY A 135 -6.33 1.81 4.25
C GLY A 135 -6.34 3.10 3.46
N CYS A 136 -5.19 3.76 3.30
CA CYS A 136 -5.04 4.88 2.39
C CYS A 136 -3.59 5.04 1.95
N ARG A 137 -3.38 5.84 0.90
CA ARG A 137 -2.04 6.15 0.39
C ARG A 137 -1.35 7.27 1.16
N GLY A 138 -2.13 8.18 1.76
CA GLY A 138 -1.62 9.37 2.44
C GLY A 138 -2.73 10.11 3.17
N LEU A 139 -2.35 11.15 3.93
CA LEU A 139 -3.28 11.99 4.67
C LEU A 139 -3.15 13.44 4.23
N ARG A 140 -4.18 13.98 3.55
CA ARG A 140 -4.29 15.43 3.30
C ARG A 140 -4.47 16.13 4.64
N ASP A 141 -3.71 17.21 4.85
CA ASP A 141 -3.68 17.98 6.09
C ASP A 141 -3.47 17.11 7.34
N ARG A 142 -2.79 15.95 7.17
CA ARG A 142 -2.53 14.94 8.21
C ARG A 142 -3.78 14.31 8.83
N ARG A 143 -4.94 14.47 8.21
CA ARG A 143 -6.23 14.03 8.77
C ARG A 143 -7.11 13.29 7.78
N VAL A 144 -7.15 13.72 6.53
CA VAL A 144 -8.11 13.22 5.54
C VAL A 144 -7.46 12.16 4.65
N PRO A 145 -7.93 10.90 4.67
CA PRO A 145 -7.41 9.84 3.80
C PRO A 145 -7.46 10.22 2.32
N GLN A 146 -6.34 10.02 1.63
CA GLN A 146 -6.23 10.14 0.17
C GLN A 146 -6.09 8.75 -0.44
N HIS A 147 -6.78 8.52 -1.56
CA HIS A 147 -6.83 7.22 -2.23
C HIS A 147 -7.21 6.09 -1.26
N PRO A 148 -8.38 6.19 -0.60
CA PRO A 148 -8.79 5.20 0.39
C PRO A 148 -8.93 3.82 -0.25
N PHE A 149 -8.55 2.79 0.50
CA PHE A 149 -8.81 1.39 0.15
C PHE A 149 -10.04 0.90 0.87
N LEU A 150 -10.99 0.34 0.13
CA LEU A 150 -12.21 -0.26 0.68
C LEU A 150 -12.13 -1.78 0.64
N GLY A 151 -12.38 -2.42 1.77
CA GLY A 151 -12.24 -3.86 1.94
C GLY A 151 -11.43 -4.22 3.19
N ALA A 152 -10.63 -5.28 3.13
CA ALA A 152 -9.82 -5.70 4.28
C ALA A 152 -8.32 -5.74 3.96
N ILE A 153 -7.50 -5.45 4.97
CA ILE A 153 -6.03 -5.45 4.90
C ILE A 153 -5.49 -6.30 6.04
N GLY A 154 -4.47 -7.10 5.76
CA GLY A 154 -3.80 -7.96 6.73
C GLY A 154 -3.76 -9.42 6.25
N PRO A 155 -2.82 -10.24 6.78
CA PRO A 155 -1.70 -9.85 7.64
C PRO A 155 -0.66 -9.00 6.88
N VAL A 156 0.17 -8.26 7.62
CA VAL A 156 1.24 -7.39 7.09
C VAL A 156 2.59 -7.84 7.65
N ARG A 157 3.60 -7.97 6.80
CA ARG A 157 4.99 -8.20 7.18
C ARG A 157 5.90 -7.22 6.46
N VAL A 158 6.81 -6.59 7.19
CA VAL A 158 7.84 -5.70 6.65
C VAL A 158 9.20 -6.14 7.20
N ASP A 159 10.15 -6.36 6.31
CA ASP A 159 11.52 -6.77 6.62
C ASP A 159 12.51 -5.81 5.94
N ASP A 160 13.38 -5.19 6.73
CA ASP A 160 14.38 -4.23 6.28
C ASP A 160 15.79 -4.84 6.12
N GLY A 161 15.91 -6.15 6.28
CA GLY A 161 17.17 -6.89 6.25
C GLY A 161 17.92 -6.93 7.59
N SER A 162 17.50 -6.13 8.57
CA SER A 162 18.03 -6.14 9.94
C SER A 162 17.01 -6.63 10.97
N SER A 163 15.73 -6.36 10.71
CA SER A 163 14.61 -6.74 11.56
C SER A 163 13.38 -7.06 10.73
N THR A 164 12.49 -7.87 11.29
CA THR A 164 11.16 -8.12 10.73
C THR A 164 10.12 -7.60 11.71
N VAL A 165 9.19 -6.79 11.21
CA VAL A 165 7.96 -6.43 11.90
C VAL A 165 6.79 -7.13 11.21
N ALA A 166 5.93 -7.78 12.00
CA ALA A 166 4.77 -8.48 11.48
C ALA A 166 3.55 -8.19 12.33
N TRP A 167 2.43 -7.93 11.66
CA TRP A 167 1.11 -7.76 12.27
C TRP A 167 0.19 -8.82 11.68
N SER A 168 -0.35 -9.68 12.53
CA SER A 168 -1.29 -10.74 12.15
C SER A 168 -2.74 -10.27 12.08
N GLU A 169 -3.01 -9.05 12.52
CA GLU A 169 -4.35 -8.46 12.58
C GLU A 169 -4.89 -8.21 11.18
N VAL A 170 -6.20 -8.42 11.03
CA VAL A 170 -6.97 -8.05 9.83
C VAL A 170 -7.81 -6.83 10.16
N PHE A 171 -7.67 -5.79 9.36
CA PHE A 171 -8.39 -4.54 9.48
C PHE A 171 -9.38 -4.39 8.34
N GLY A 172 -10.67 -4.40 8.66
CA GLY A 172 -11.76 -4.13 7.72
C GLY A 172 -12.06 -2.63 7.60
N ILE A 173 -12.35 -2.19 6.39
CA ILE A 173 -12.59 -0.80 6.01
C ILE A 173 -13.84 -0.75 5.16
N ASP A 174 -14.96 -0.50 5.83
CA ASP A 174 -16.25 -0.32 5.17
C ASP A 174 -16.53 1.18 4.96
N ALA A 175 -17.12 1.50 3.80
CA ALA A 175 -17.61 2.85 3.53
C ALA A 175 -18.92 3.09 4.31
N GLY A 176 -18.82 3.63 5.52
CA GLY A 176 -19.98 4.11 6.26
C GLY A 176 -19.76 4.26 7.75
N LEU A 177 -19.69 5.50 8.22
CA LEU A 177 -20.28 5.97 9.48
C LEU A 177 -20.26 7.51 9.52
N LEU A 178 -21.36 8.08 10.00
CA LEU A 178 -21.45 9.50 10.34
C LEU A 178 -20.69 9.71 11.66
N GLY A 179 -19.59 10.46 11.63
CA GLY A 179 -18.80 10.80 12.82
C GLY A 179 -17.30 10.59 12.64
N THR A 180 -16.52 10.97 13.64
CA THR A 180 -15.07 10.77 13.68
C THR A 180 -14.77 9.29 13.93
N THR A 181 -14.64 8.48 12.88
CA THR A 181 -14.05 7.14 13.01
C THR A 181 -12.52 7.30 13.02
N PRO A 182 -11.83 6.92 14.12
CA PRO A 182 -10.44 7.29 14.35
C PRO A 182 -9.46 6.44 13.55
N ALA A 183 -8.23 6.94 13.44
CA ALA A 183 -7.08 6.09 13.18
C ALA A 183 -6.92 5.09 14.34
N ALA A 184 -6.79 3.80 14.06
CA ALA A 184 -6.17 2.90 15.02
C ALA A 184 -4.66 3.17 15.02
N VAL A 185 -4.04 3.30 16.20
CA VAL A 185 -2.59 3.48 16.32
C VAL A 185 -1.98 2.16 16.76
N LEU A 186 -1.04 1.63 15.98
CA LEU A 186 -0.21 0.46 16.33
C LEU A 186 1.22 0.87 16.68
#